data_AF-A0A9D7XWW6-F1
#
_entry.id   AF-A0A9D7XWW6-F1
#
_cell.length_a   1.000
_cell.length_b   1.000
_cell.length_c   1.000
_cell.angle_alpha   90.00
_cell.angle_beta   90.00
_cell.angle_gamma   90.00
#
_symmetry.space_group_name_H-M   'P 1'
#
loop_
_entity.id
_entity.type
_entity.pdbx_description
1 polymer ?
#
loop_
_entity_poly.entity_id
_entity_poly.type
_entity_poly.pdbx_seq_one_letter_code
_entity_poly.pdbx_strand_id
1 'polypeptide(L)' 'MTSDAATDPTPPVVRVLHGDPTPEELGIVVALLSAMGGDDAAESPRSESRWSGPAARLGSAGPGRDSWRFSGMPR' A
#
# COMPACT_ATOMS: atom_id res chain seq x y z
N MET A 1 14.94 -34.41 34.25
CA MET A 1 13.65 -33.78 33.91
C MET A 1 13.95 -32.35 33.50
N THR A 2 14.17 -32.10 32.21
CA THR A 2 14.44 -30.77 31.68
C THR A 2 13.10 -30.15 31.28
N SER A 3 12.78 -29.01 31.89
CA SER A 3 11.51 -28.32 31.67
C SER A 3 11.52 -27.65 30.30
N ASP A 4 10.47 -27.88 29.52
CA ASP A 4 10.14 -27.18 28.28
C ASP A 4 9.75 -25.74 28.64
N ALA A 5 10.52 -24.76 28.16
CA ALA A 5 10.24 -23.35 28.40
C ALA A 5 9.05 -22.95 27.52
N ALA A 6 7.88 -22.80 28.15
CA ALA A 6 6.67 -22.30 27.51
C ALA A 6 6.97 -20.96 26.83
N THR A 7 7.07 -21.00 25.49
CA THR A 7 7.18 -19.80 24.65
C THR A 7 5.77 -19.30 24.43
N ASP A 8 5.43 -18.15 25.00
CA ASP A 8 4.16 -17.49 24.71
C ASP A 8 4.06 -17.25 23.19
N PRO A 9 2.93 -17.61 22.54
CA PRO A 9 2.83 -17.54 21.10
C PRO A 9 2.77 -16.08 20.63
N THR A 10 3.82 -15.65 19.93
CA THR A 10 3.80 -14.39 19.17
C THR A 10 2.66 -14.41 18.16
N PRO A 11 1.84 -13.35 18.07
CA PRO A 11 0.75 -13.29 17.12
C PRO A 11 1.29 -13.40 15.67
N PRO A 12 0.57 -14.10 14.77
CA PRO A 12 1.04 -14.32 13.41
C PRO A 12 1.02 -13.02 12.61
N VAL A 13 2.05 -12.82 11.78
CA VAL A 13 2.18 -11.64 10.91
C VAL A 13 1.12 -11.61 9.81
N VAL A 14 0.73 -12.78 9.30
CA VAL A 14 -0.32 -12.96 8.29
C VAL A 14 -1.32 -14.00 8.80
N ARG A 15 -2.62 -13.71 8.67
CA ARG A 15 -3.70 -14.63 9.06
C ARG A 15 -4.66 -14.85 7.91
N VAL A 16 -4.83 -16.11 7.50
CA VAL A 16 -5.87 -16.51 6.54
C VAL A 16 -7.19 -16.53 7.28
N LEU A 17 -8.13 -15.68 6.85
CA LEU A 17 -9.46 -15.64 7.46
C LEU A 17 -10.40 -16.65 6.81
N HIS A 18 -10.35 -16.79 5.48
CA HIS A 18 -11.26 -17.58 4.66
C HIS A 18 -10.49 -18.29 3.55
N GLY A 19 -10.97 -19.45 3.12
CA GLY A 19 -10.32 -20.31 2.11
C GLY A 19 -9.28 -21.26 2.71
N ASP A 20 -8.74 -22.13 1.85
CA ASP A 20 -7.67 -23.08 2.19
C ASP A 20 -6.60 -23.03 1.08
N PRO A 21 -5.82 -21.94 1.01
CA PRO A 21 -4.83 -21.75 -0.05
C PRO A 21 -3.70 -22.75 0.09
N THR A 22 -3.15 -23.20 -1.04
CA THR A 22 -1.99 -24.09 -1.00
C THR A 22 -0.76 -23.34 -0.47
N PRO A 23 0.25 -24.06 0.04
CA PRO A 23 1.51 -23.44 0.47
C PRO A 23 2.17 -22.59 -0.62
N GLU A 24 2.06 -23.00 -1.88
CA GLU A 24 2.59 -22.30 -3.04
C GLU A 24 1.84 -20.97 -3.27
N GLU A 25 0.51 -21.00 -3.19
CA GLU A 25 -0.33 -19.80 -3.34
C GLU A 25 -0.04 -18.78 -2.24
N LEU A 26 0.09 -19.23 -0.98
CA LEU A 26 0.53 -18.38 0.12
C LEU A 26 1.93 -17.81 -0.11
N GLY A 27 2.86 -18.63 -0.61
CA GLY A 27 4.22 -18.21 -0.94
C GLY A 27 4.27 -17.08 -1.98
N ILE A 28 3.42 -17.14 -3.01
CA ILE A 28 3.30 -16.10 -4.03
C ILE A 28 2.83 -14.78 -3.41
N VAL A 29 1.81 -14.81 -2.56
CA VAL A 29 1.30 -13.61 -1.89
C VAL A 29 2.37 -12.98 -0.99
N VAL A 30 3.08 -13.79 -0.21
CA VAL A 30 4.17 -13.32 0.66
C VAL A 30 5.32 -12.71 -0.17
N ALA A 31 5.69 -13.36 -1.27
CA ALA A 31 6.72 -12.84 -2.18
C ALA A 31 6.33 -11.49 -2.79
N LEU A 32 5.07 -11.35 -3.23
CA LEU A 32 4.55 -10.10 -3.77
C LEU A 32 4.54 -8.98 -2.73
N LEU A 33 4.07 -9.25 -1.51
CA LEU A 33 4.08 -8.28 -0.41
C LEU A 33 5.51 -7.83 -0.06
N SER A 34 6.45 -8.78 -0.04
CA SER A 34 7.87 -8.50 0.24
C SER A 34 8.50 -7.64 -0.85
N ALA A 35 8.18 -7.90 -2.11
CA ALA A 35 8.66 -7.11 -3.24
C ALA A 35 8.14 -5.67 -3.23
N MET A 36 6.91 -5.44 -2.75
CA MET A 36 6.36 -4.09 -2.60
C MET A 36 6.98 -3.29 -1.45
N GLY A 37 7.49 -3.96 -0.41
CA GLY A 37 8.11 -3.33 0.76
C GLY A 37 9.61 -3.04 0.62
N GLY A 38 10.25 -3.51 -0.45
CA GLY A 38 11.71 -3.50 -0.63
C GLY A 38 12.25 -2.29 -1.38
N ASP A 39 11.64 -1.13 -1.24
CA ASP A 39 12.18 0.11 -1.81
C ASP A 39 12.64 1.03 -0.68
N ASP A 40 13.87 0.81 -0.20
CA ASP A 40 14.74 1.92 0.24
C ASP A 40 15.11 2.77 -1.00
N ALA A 41 14.10 3.14 -1.79
CA ALA A 41 14.27 4.07 -2.89
C ALA A 41 14.77 5.36 -2.27
N ALA A 42 15.95 5.78 -2.73
CA ALA A 42 16.43 7.14 -2.58
C ALA A 42 15.23 8.09 -2.67
N GLU A 43 15.03 8.87 -1.60
CA GLU A 43 13.82 9.65 -1.36
C GLU A 43 13.43 10.37 -2.64
N SER A 44 12.46 9.80 -3.36
CA SER A 44 11.93 10.42 -4.56
C SER A 44 11.43 11.79 -4.12
N PRO A 45 11.75 12.87 -4.86
CA PRO A 45 11.31 14.20 -4.48
C PRO A 45 9.81 14.13 -4.23
N ARG A 46 9.38 14.47 -3.01
CA ARG A 46 7.97 14.38 -2.61
C ARG A 46 7.16 15.13 -3.65
N SER A 47 6.41 14.38 -4.45
CA SER A 47 5.51 14.96 -5.45
C SER A 47 4.53 15.85 -4.68
N GLU A 48 4.53 17.15 -5.00
CA GLU A 48 3.60 18.07 -4.36
C GLU A 48 2.18 17.57 -4.56
N SER A 49 1.43 17.46 -3.46
CA SER A 49 0.05 17.01 -3.55
C SER A 49 -0.73 18.01 -4.40
N ARG A 50 -1.32 17.51 -5.49
CA ARG A 50 -2.19 18.30 -6.35
C ARG A 50 -3.40 18.87 -5.62
N TRP A 51 -3.78 18.30 -4.47
CA TRP A 51 -4.85 18.80 -3.62
C TRP A 51 -4.43 20.00 -2.77
N SER A 52 -3.14 20.10 -2.42
CA SER A 52 -2.60 21.19 -1.61
C SER A 52 -1.96 22.32 -2.43
N GLY A 53 -1.69 22.09 -3.72
CA GLY A 53 -1.07 23.08 -4.60
C GLY A 53 -2.01 24.26 -4.96
N PRO A 54 -1.48 25.47 -5.24
CA PRO A 54 -2.29 26.63 -5.63
C PRO A 54 -3.15 26.39 -6.87
N ALA A 55 -2.70 25.53 -7.80
CA ALA A 55 -3.43 25.16 -9.01
C ALA A 55 -4.79 24.50 -8.72
N ALA A 56 -4.97 23.85 -7.56
CA ALA A 56 -6.28 23.30 -7.17
C ALA A 56 -7.36 24.39 -7.05
N ARG A 57 -6.97 25.61 -6.65
CA ARG A 57 -7.88 26.76 -6.49
C ARG A 57 -8.34 27.36 -7.82
N LEU A 58 -7.61 27.06 -8.90
CA LEU A 58 -7.93 27.56 -10.24
C LEU A 58 -8.91 26.63 -10.97
N GLY A 59 -9.13 25.41 -10.48
CA GLY A 59 -9.99 24.42 -11.11
C GLY A 59 -9.46 23.95 -12.48
N SER A 60 -10.32 23.27 -13.25
CA SER A 60 -10.01 22.92 -14.64
C SER A 60 -10.51 23.99 -15.61
N ALA A 61 -9.74 24.27 -16.67
CA ALA A 61 -10.09 25.26 -17.70
C ALA A 61 -11.20 24.79 -18.67
N GLY A 62 -11.95 23.73 -18.32
CA GLY A 62 -12.99 23.14 -19.16
C GLY A 62 -12.65 21.74 -19.69
N PRO A 63 -13.44 21.21 -20.64
CA PRO A 63 -13.22 19.90 -21.24
C PRO A 63 -11.89 19.87 -21.98
N GLY A 64 -11.05 18.87 -21.70
CA GLY A 64 -9.74 18.75 -22.32
C GLY A 64 -8.99 17.51 -21.88
N ARG A 65 -7.85 17.26 -22.52
CA ARG A 65 -6.93 16.19 -22.11
C ARG A 65 -6.57 16.41 -20.64
N ASP A 66 -6.64 15.34 -19.85
CA ASP A 66 -6.36 15.35 -18.41
C ASP A 66 -7.39 16.09 -17.52
N SER A 67 -8.51 16.59 -18.05
CA SER A 67 -9.59 17.21 -17.25
C SER A 67 -10.19 16.27 -16.20
N TRP A 68 -10.20 14.96 -16.48
CA TRP A 68 -10.63 13.92 -15.53
C TRP A 68 -9.83 13.93 -14.22
N ARG A 69 -8.60 14.44 -14.23
CA ARG A 69 -7.76 14.54 -13.01
C ARG A 69 -8.29 15.54 -11.98
N PHE A 70 -9.17 16.45 -12.39
CA PHE A 70 -9.83 17.42 -11.50
C PHE A 70 -11.24 16.98 -11.07
N SER A 71 -11.72 15.82 -11.55
CA SER A 71 -13.11 15.36 -11.29
C SER A 71 -13.43 15.12 -9.81
N GLY A 72 -12.43 14.79 -9.00
CA GLY A 72 -12.55 14.59 -7.55
C GLY A 72 -12.04 15.75 -6.70
N MET A 73 -11.65 16.89 -7.30
CA MET A 73 -11.17 18.04 -6.52
C MET A 73 -12.34 18.87 -5.95
N PRO A 74 -12.14 19.51 -4.77
CA PRO A 74 -13.07 20.52 -4.27
C PRO A 74 -13.24 21.67 -5.29
N ARG A 75 -14.46 22.22 -5.41
CA ARG A 75 -14.75 23.40 -6.24
C ARG A 75 -14.63 24.70 -5.46
#